data_AF-A0A7S3MM03-F1
#
_entry.id   AF-A0A7S3MM03-F1
#
_cell.length_a   1.000
_cell.length_b   1.000
_cell.length_c   1.000
_cell.angle_alpha   90.00
_cell.angle_beta   90.00
_cell.angle_gamma   90.00
#
_symmetry.space_group_name_H-M   'P 1'
#
loop_
_entity.id
_entity.type
_entity.pdbx_description
1 polymer ?
#
loop_
_entity_poly.entity_id
_entity_poly.type
_entity_poly.pdbx_seq_one_letter_code
_entity_poly.pdbx_strand_id
1 'polypeptide(L)'
;TNESPPSEPIPFHHELAQTPNPPDHICFYCSINDAEGGSTPLIRSDMVYDFLKNKYPEFTAKIEELGIKYRKVAPEVDDPSSALGRSWKSMYNVQTREEAEAKAAEQGSTLEWLQG
;
A
#
# COMPACT_ATOMS: atom_id res chain seq x y z
N THR A 1 4.81 -2.01 -16.17
CA THR A 1 5.84 -1.84 -15.14
C THR A 1 5.15 -1.26 -13.93
N ASN A 2 5.06 -2.01 -12.83
CA ASN A 2 4.24 -1.66 -11.67
C ASN A 2 5.09 -1.29 -10.44
N GLU A 3 6.33 -0.87 -10.69
CA GLU A 3 7.27 -0.51 -9.65
C GLU A 3 7.63 0.96 -9.82
N SER A 4 7.83 1.63 -8.68
CA SER A 4 8.41 2.97 -8.61
C SER A 4 9.71 3.05 -9.42
N PRO A 5 10.20 4.25 -9.77
CA PRO A 5 11.45 4.39 -10.50
C PRO A 5 12.58 3.56 -9.86
N PRO A 6 13.49 2.93 -10.63
CA PRO A 6 14.53 2.05 -10.06
C PRO A 6 15.46 2.71 -9.03
N SER A 7 15.53 4.04 -9.03
CA SER A 7 16.28 4.84 -8.07
C SER A 7 15.61 4.94 -6.69
N GLU A 8 14.32 4.62 -6.57
CA GLU A 8 13.54 4.82 -5.36
C GLU A 8 13.37 3.51 -4.57
N PRO A 9 13.63 3.51 -3.25
CA PRO A 9 13.39 2.33 -2.43
C PRO A 9 11.89 2.08 -2.25
N ILE A 10 11.49 0.83 -2.36
CA ILE A 10 10.13 0.39 -2.01
C ILE A 10 10.04 0.21 -0.48
N PRO A 11 9.12 0.89 0.23
CA PRO A 11 8.96 0.72 1.66
C PRO A 11 8.51 -0.69 2.04
N PHE A 12 8.91 -1.17 3.22
CA PHE A 12 8.41 -2.43 3.77
C PHE A 12 6.89 -2.40 3.96
N HIS A 13 6.24 -3.49 3.56
CA HIS A 13 4.80 -3.69 3.69
C HIS A 13 4.47 -5.19 3.67
N HIS A 14 3.26 -5.52 4.09
CA HIS A 14 2.62 -6.80 3.72
C HIS A 14 1.90 -6.61 2.38
N GLU A 15 1.95 -7.61 1.52
CA GLU A 15 1.30 -7.57 0.20
C GLU A 15 -0.21 -7.40 0.37
N LEU A 16 -0.81 -6.42 -0.32
CA LEU A 16 -2.24 -6.11 -0.25
C LEU A 16 -2.80 -5.93 1.19
N ALA A 17 -1.99 -5.38 2.10
CA ALA A 17 -2.30 -5.26 3.53
C ALA A 17 -3.60 -4.51 3.89
N GLN A 18 -4.16 -3.70 2.99
CA GLN A 18 -5.40 -2.94 3.20
C GLN A 18 -6.62 -3.55 2.50
N THR A 19 -6.50 -4.78 2.00
CA THR A 19 -7.62 -5.50 1.38
C THR A 19 -8.27 -6.47 2.38
N PRO A 20 -9.56 -6.81 2.23
CA PRO A 20 -10.23 -7.75 3.13
C PRO A 20 -9.70 -9.18 3.03
N ASN A 21 -9.06 -9.53 1.90
CA ASN A 21 -8.56 -10.88 1.62
C ASN A 21 -7.11 -10.79 1.12
N PRO A 22 -6.13 -10.49 2.00
CA PRO A 22 -4.73 -10.48 1.61
C PRO A 22 -4.24 -11.91 1.29
N PRO A 23 -3.18 -12.07 0.48
CA PRO A 23 -2.61 -13.37 0.19
C PRO A 23 -1.91 -13.98 1.42
N ASP A 24 -2.08 -15.28 1.64
CA ASP A 24 -1.36 -16.01 2.70
C ASP A 24 0.13 -16.24 2.35
N HIS A 25 0.43 -16.33 1.04
CA HIS A 25 1.76 -16.63 0.53
C HIS A 25 2.05 -15.85 -0.75
N ILE A 26 3.33 -15.49 -0.92
CA ILE A 26 3.86 -14.87 -2.14
C ILE A 26 5.12 -15.61 -2.58
N CYS A 27 5.37 -15.65 -3.89
CA CYS A 27 6.56 -16.26 -4.47
C CYS A 27 7.26 -15.21 -5.35
N PHE A 28 8.56 -15.02 -5.13
CA PHE A 28 9.41 -14.19 -5.99
C PHE A 28 10.28 -15.07 -6.89
N TYR A 29 10.47 -14.64 -8.13
CA TYR A 29 11.32 -15.30 -9.11
C TYR A 29 12.11 -14.26 -9.90
N CYS A 30 13.42 -14.45 -9.98
CA CYS A 30 14.34 -13.60 -10.74
C CYS A 30 14.73 -14.32 -12.04
N SER A 31 14.25 -13.82 -13.17
CA SER A 31 14.63 -14.31 -14.51
C SER A 31 15.90 -13.63 -15.04
N ILE A 32 16.14 -12.38 -14.63
CA ILE A 32 17.27 -11.55 -14.99
C ILE A 32 17.76 -10.88 -13.72
N ASN A 33 19.03 -11.07 -13.40
CA ASN A 33 19.66 -10.49 -12.23
C ASN A 33 20.46 -9.25 -12.61
N ASP A 34 20.31 -8.17 -11.85
CA ASP A 34 21.16 -6.99 -11.99
C ASP A 34 22.50 -7.21 -11.29
N ALA A 35 23.54 -6.54 -11.79
CA ALA A 35 24.88 -6.64 -11.21
C ALA A 35 24.97 -5.99 -9.82
N GLU A 36 24.17 -4.94 -9.59
CA GLU A 36 24.11 -4.18 -8.34
C GLU A 36 22.66 -3.71 -8.08
N GLY A 37 22.24 -3.68 -6.82
CA GLY A 37 20.87 -3.29 -6.45
C GLY A 37 19.83 -4.37 -6.72
N GLY A 38 18.57 -3.98 -6.89
CA GLY A 38 17.47 -4.87 -7.32
C GLY A 38 17.04 -5.96 -6.32
N SER A 39 17.68 -6.05 -5.14
CA SER A 39 17.30 -7.02 -4.12
C SER A 39 15.86 -6.79 -3.63
N THR A 40 15.19 -7.85 -3.18
CA THR A 40 13.91 -7.79 -2.47
C THR A 40 14.13 -8.09 -0.99
N PRO A 41 14.36 -7.08 -0.12
CA PRO A 41 14.60 -7.31 1.30
C PRO A 41 13.35 -7.86 1.97
N LEU A 42 13.53 -8.80 2.89
CA LEU A 42 12.46 -9.39 3.69
C LEU A 42 12.71 -9.16 5.18
N ILE A 43 11.64 -8.95 5.95
CA ILE A 43 11.70 -8.79 7.40
C ILE A 43 10.55 -9.55 8.08
N ARG A 44 10.84 -10.09 9.27
CA ARG A 44 9.85 -10.77 10.12
C ARG A 44 8.96 -9.77 10.84
N SER A 45 7.69 -9.68 10.43
CA SER A 45 6.72 -8.73 10.99
C SER A 45 6.44 -8.92 12.47
N ASP A 46 6.47 -10.16 12.97
CA ASP A 46 6.32 -10.47 14.38
C ASP A 46 7.49 -9.93 15.22
N MET A 47 8.72 -10.01 14.70
CA MET A 47 9.88 -9.40 15.36
C MET A 47 9.78 -7.87 15.40
N VAL A 48 9.23 -7.25 14.36
CA VAL A 48 8.96 -5.80 14.34
C VAL A 48 7.91 -5.44 15.39
N TYR A 49 6.85 -6.23 15.52
CA TYR A 49 5.84 -6.04 16.57
C TYR A 49 6.45 -6.15 17.96
N ASP A 50 7.23 -7.21 18.24
CA ASP A 50 7.88 -7.39 19.54
C ASP A 50 8.84 -6.24 19.87
N PHE A 51 9.59 -5.76 18.87
CA PHE A 51 10.45 -4.59 19.01
C PHE A 51 9.64 -3.34 19.38
N LEU A 52 8.53 -3.07 18.68
CA LEU A 52 7.67 -1.93 18.96
C LEU A 52 7.08 -2.03 20.37
N LYS A 53 6.55 -3.19 20.75
CA LYS A 53 5.96 -3.44 22.07
C LYS A 53 6.95 -3.23 23.20
N ASN A 54 8.18 -3.71 23.05
CA ASN A 54 9.21 -3.58 24.08
C ASN A 54 9.78 -2.15 24.17
N LYS A 55 9.97 -1.49 23.03
CA LYS A 55 10.64 -0.18 22.96
C LYS A 55 9.68 1.00 23.10
N TYR A 56 8.45 0.86 22.65
CA TYR A 56 7.43 1.90 22.58
C TYR A 56 6.06 1.40 23.06
N PRO A 57 5.95 0.85 24.29
CA PRO A 57 4.76 0.15 24.75
C PRO A 57 3.47 0.99 24.71
N GLU A 58 3.53 2.27 25.10
CA GLU A 58 2.36 3.16 25.07
C GLU A 58 1.89 3.45 23.63
N PHE A 59 2.83 3.62 22.71
CA PHE A 59 2.52 3.83 21.29
C PHE A 59 1.89 2.59 20.66
N THR A 60 2.46 1.41 20.94
CA THR A 60 1.92 0.14 20.47
C THR A 60 0.52 -0.10 21.02
N ALA A 61 0.31 0.11 22.33
CA ALA A 61 -1.01 -0.05 22.95
C ALA A 61 -2.06 0.90 22.34
N LYS A 62 -1.67 2.14 22.02
CA LYS A 62 -2.57 3.09 21.36
C LYS A 62 -2.98 2.65 19.95
N ILE A 63 -2.06 2.05 19.20
CA ILE A 63 -2.39 1.47 17.88
C ILE A 63 -3.33 0.27 18.04
N GLU A 64 -3.10 -0.59 19.03
CA GLU A 64 -3.98 -1.74 19.30
C GLU A 64 -5.40 -1.30 19.69
N GLU A 65 -5.52 -0.23 20.49
CA GLU A 65 -6.80 0.31 20.93
C GLU A 65 -7.55 1.05 19.80
N LEU A 66 -6.86 1.92 19.07
CA LEU A 66 -7.51 2.86 18.13
C LEU A 66 -7.45 2.40 16.67
N GLY A 67 -6.53 1.49 16.34
CA GLY A 67 -6.16 1.18 14.96
C GLY A 67 -5.45 2.34 14.26
N ILE A 68 -5.50 2.32 12.93
CA ILE A 68 -4.91 3.34 12.05
C ILE A 68 -5.91 3.77 10.98
N LYS A 69 -5.82 5.03 10.55
CA LYS A 69 -6.63 5.57 9.46
C LYS A 69 -5.73 5.98 8.30
N TYR A 70 -5.93 5.36 7.15
CA TYR A 70 -5.26 5.73 5.92
C TYR A 70 -6.07 6.79 5.17
N ARG A 71 -5.39 7.81 4.66
CA ARG A 71 -5.96 8.81 3.75
C ARG A 71 -5.07 8.89 2.52
N LYS A 72 -5.65 8.73 1.34
CA LYS A 72 -4.96 8.85 0.07
C LYS A 72 -5.69 9.86 -0.81
N VAL A 73 -4.92 10.74 -1.45
CA VAL A 73 -5.42 11.61 -2.52
C VAL A 73 -5.01 10.98 -3.84
N ALA A 74 -5.94 10.93 -4.78
CA ALA A 74 -5.82 10.19 -6.02
C ALA A 74 -6.17 11.09 -7.21
N PRO A 75 -5.26 11.27 -8.19
CA PRO A 75 -5.60 12.00 -9.41
C PRO A 75 -6.56 11.20 -10.29
N GLU A 76 -7.11 11.83 -11.33
CA GLU A 76 -7.93 11.13 -12.33
C GLU A 76 -7.10 10.30 -13.33
N VAL A 77 -5.86 10.70 -13.57
CA VAL A 77 -4.95 10.06 -14.53
C VAL A 77 -3.70 9.60 -13.80
N ASP A 78 -3.16 8.46 -14.20
CA ASP A 78 -1.93 7.92 -13.64
C ASP A 78 -0.75 8.85 -13.95
N ASP A 79 0.07 9.13 -12.94
CA ASP A 79 1.35 9.84 -13.06
C ASP A 79 2.52 8.85 -12.85
N PRO A 80 3.20 8.42 -13.92
CA PRO A 80 4.29 7.46 -13.80
C PRO A 80 5.56 8.04 -13.15
N SER A 81 5.64 9.36 -12.96
CA SER A 81 6.78 10.01 -12.30
C SER A 81 6.69 10.00 -10.77
N SER A 82 5.54 9.62 -10.22
CA SER A 82 5.27 9.65 -8.78
C SER A 82 5.01 8.24 -8.23
N ALA A 83 5.65 7.90 -7.10
CA ALA A 83 5.40 6.64 -6.39
C ALA A 83 3.95 6.51 -5.88
N LEU A 84 3.23 7.63 -5.74
CA LEU A 84 1.80 7.67 -5.39
C LEU A 84 0.91 8.06 -6.57
N GLY A 85 1.45 8.10 -7.79
CA GLY A 85 0.78 8.63 -8.97
C GLY A 85 -0.38 7.81 -9.51
N ARG A 86 -0.70 6.66 -8.91
CA ARG A 86 -1.85 5.84 -9.31
C ARG A 86 -3.16 6.61 -9.12
N SER A 87 -3.95 6.71 -10.18
CA SER A 87 -5.26 7.35 -10.25
C SER A 87 -6.34 6.57 -9.52
N TRP A 88 -7.44 7.25 -9.18
CA TRP A 88 -8.61 6.57 -8.59
C TRP A 88 -9.22 5.54 -9.55
N LYS A 89 -9.18 5.78 -10.87
CA LYS A 89 -9.64 4.83 -11.90
C LYS A 89 -8.82 3.54 -11.83
N SER A 90 -7.50 3.67 -11.83
CA SER A 90 -6.59 2.51 -11.74
C SER A 90 -6.63 1.84 -10.37
N MET A 91 -6.91 2.57 -9.28
CA MET A 91 -7.01 2.00 -7.94
C MET A 91 -8.26 1.14 -7.75
N TYR A 92 -9.42 1.65 -8.16
CA TYR A 92 -10.68 0.92 -8.03
C TYR A 92 -10.97 0.01 -9.24
N ASN A 93 -10.17 0.10 -10.30
CA ASN A 93 -10.37 -0.59 -11.58
C ASN A 93 -11.73 -0.25 -12.21
N VAL A 94 -11.98 1.04 -12.40
CA VAL A 94 -13.26 1.64 -12.82
C VAL A 94 -13.03 2.76 -13.83
N GLN A 95 -14.09 3.20 -14.51
CA GLN A 95 -14.03 4.30 -15.48
C GLN A 95 -14.80 5.53 -15.04
N THR A 96 -15.82 5.38 -14.21
CA THR A 96 -16.74 6.46 -13.80
C THR A 96 -16.66 6.75 -12.30
N ARG A 97 -17.10 7.95 -11.90
CA ARG A 97 -17.12 8.35 -10.49
C ARG A 97 -18.09 7.49 -9.69
N GLU A 98 -19.22 7.17 -10.29
CA GLU A 98 -20.29 6.37 -9.71
C GLU A 98 -19.82 4.94 -9.42
N GLU A 99 -19.05 4.33 -10.35
CA GLU A 99 -18.41 3.03 -10.13
C GLU A 99 -17.38 3.08 -8.99
N ALA A 100 -16.59 4.16 -8.93
CA ALA A 100 -15.60 4.35 -7.86
C ALA A 100 -16.26 4.46 -6.48
N GLU A 101 -17.35 5.21 -6.38
CA GLU A 101 -18.15 5.35 -5.16
C GLU A 101 -18.75 4.01 -4.72
N ALA A 102 -19.32 3.24 -5.65
CA ALA A 102 -19.86 1.92 -5.36
C ALA A 102 -18.77 0.96 -4.86
N LYS A 103 -17.59 0.96 -5.50
CA LYS A 103 -16.44 0.14 -5.09
C LYS A 103 -15.87 0.56 -3.73
N ALA A 104 -15.76 1.86 -3.47
CA ALA A 104 -15.31 2.37 -2.18
C ALA A 104 -16.25 1.93 -1.06
N ALA A 105 -17.57 2.02 -1.28
CA ALA A 105 -18.58 1.56 -0.32
C ALA A 105 -18.51 0.04 -0.07
N GLU A 106 -18.36 -0.76 -1.12
CA GLU A 106 -18.16 -2.23 -1.02
C GLU A 106 -16.93 -2.58 -0.16
N GLN A 107 -15.86 -1.79 -0.27
CA GLN A 107 -14.62 -1.95 0.49
C GLN A 107 -14.65 -1.28 1.88
N GLY A 108 -15.78 -0.70 2.30
CA GLY A 108 -15.89 -0.02 3.59
C GLY A 108 -15.07 1.28 3.70
N SER A 109 -14.69 1.86 2.57
CA SER A 109 -13.89 3.09 2.48
C SER A 109 -14.77 4.31 2.21
N THR A 110 -14.35 5.47 2.71
CA THR A 110 -15.00 6.76 2.42
C THR A 110 -14.28 7.46 1.26
N LEU A 111 -15.04 7.89 0.26
CA LEU A 111 -14.52 8.64 -0.91
C LEU A 111 -15.08 10.07 -0.91
N GLU A 112 -14.20 11.03 -1.17
CA GLU A 112 -14.54 12.47 -1.29
C GLU A 112 -13.93 13.02 -2.58
N TRP A 113 -14.75 13.69 -3.41
CA TRP A 113 -14.27 14.38 -4.61
C TRP A 113 -13.74 15.77 -4.25
N LEU A 114 -12.42 15.94 -4.33
CA LEU A 114 -11.78 17.23 -4.15
C LEU A 114 -11.97 18.10 -5.40
N GLN A 115 -12.19 19.40 -5.21
CA GLN A 115 -12.11 20.36 -6.32
C GLN A 115 -10.65 20.57 -6.70
N GLY A 116 -10.34 20.41 -7.99
CA GLY A 116 -9.05 20.66 -8.60
C GLY A 116 -9.24 21.28 -9.97
#